data_AF-A0A3D1I108-F1
#
_entry.id   AF-A0A3D1I108-F1
#
_cell.length_a   1.000
_cell.length_b   1.000
_cell.length_c   1.000
_cell.angle_alpha   90.00
_cell.angle_beta   90.00
_cell.angle_gamma   90.00
#
_symmetry.space_group_name_H-M   'P 1'
#
loop_
_entity.id
_entity.type
_entity.pdbx_description
1 polymer ?
#
loop_
_entity_poly.entity_id
_entity_poly.type
_entity_poly.pdbx_seq_one_letter_code
_entity_poly.pdbx_strand_id
1 'polypeptide(L)' 'MERKCPKCGGKLGIFDLKPNCPHCGCSIMYYDMDKRLEEDSIKAEAEWQRLDEILDKITPAFVKRKRAERETKDKEV' A
#
# COMPACT_ATOMS: atom_id res chain seq x y z
N MET A 1 23.90 17.43 -4.21
CA MET A 1 22.80 16.64 -4.81
C MET A 1 22.27 17.43 -5.99
N GLU A 2 22.52 17.00 -7.23
CA GLU A 2 21.84 17.57 -8.39
C GLU A 2 20.35 17.23 -8.27
N ARG A 3 19.46 18.22 -8.20
CA ARG A 3 18.02 17.98 -8.23
C ARG A 3 17.64 17.62 -9.66
N LYS A 4 17.57 16.33 -9.96
CA LYS A 4 17.14 15.80 -11.25
C LYS A 4 15.67 15.41 -11.17
N CYS A 5 14.94 15.60 -12.26
CA CYS A 5 13.59 15.10 -12.37
C CYS A 5 13.63 13.56 -12.39
N PRO A 6 12.81 12.86 -11.57
CA PRO A 6 12.86 11.40 -11.49
C PRO A 6 12.31 10.69 -12.75
N LYS A 7 11.58 11.41 -13.62
CA LYS A 7 11.06 10.89 -14.90
C LYS A 7 11.97 11.17 -16.09
N CYS A 8 12.46 12.41 -16.23
CA CYS A 8 13.19 12.85 -17.42
C CYS A 8 14.68 13.15 -17.19
N GLY A 9 15.17 13.11 -15.95
CA GLY A 9 16.58 13.38 -15.61
C GLY A 9 17.03 14.83 -15.83
N GLY A 10 16.13 15.73 -16.25
CA GLY A 10 16.40 17.15 -16.44
C GLY A 10 16.90 17.80 -15.14
N LYS A 11 17.92 18.64 -15.24
CA LYS A 11 18.46 19.40 -14.08
C LYS A 11 17.44 20.47 -13.70
N LEU A 12 16.83 20.35 -12.53
CA LEU A 12 16.01 21.41 -11.96
C LEU A 12 16.93 22.49 -11.37
N GLY A 13 16.76 23.73 -11.81
CA GLY A 13 17.44 24.87 -11.22
C GLY A 13 16.90 25.17 -9.81
N ILE A 14 17.64 25.97 -9.04
CA ILE A 14 17.23 26.42 -7.68
C ILE A 14 15.89 27.19 -7.74
N PHE A 15 15.57 27.80 -8.88
CA PHE A 15 14.35 28.55 -9.13
C PHE A 15 13.16 27.70 -9.65
N ASP A 16 13.35 26.43 -10.00
CA ASP A 16 12.27 25.53 -10.45
C ASP A 16 11.58 24.85 -9.27
N LEU A 17 11.25 25.62 -8.23
CA LEU A 17 10.57 25.17 -7.01
C LEU A 17 9.07 24.90 -7.24
N LYS A 18 8.66 24.58 -8.47
CA LYS A 18 7.29 24.18 -8.76
C LYS A 18 7.14 22.68 -8.50
N PRO A 19 5.98 22.22 -7.99
CA PRO A 19 5.74 20.82 -7.71
C PRO A 19 5.77 19.95 -8.98
N ASN A 20 5.61 20.55 -10.15
CA ASN A 20 5.65 19.89 -11.46
C ASN A 20 6.94 20.22 -12.21
N CYS A 21 7.56 19.21 -12.81
CA CYS A 21 8.76 19.38 -13.62
C CYS A 21 8.46 20.23 -14.87
N PRO A 22 9.25 21.27 -15.17
CA PRO A 22 9.05 22.13 -16.35
C PRO A 22 9.28 21.41 -17.69
N HIS A 23 10.01 20.29 -17.71
CA HIS A 23 10.34 19.56 -18.94
C HIS A 23 9.34 18.45 -19.30
N CYS A 24 8.73 17.81 -18.31
CA CYS A 24 7.85 16.65 -18.54
C CYS A 24 6.50 16.74 -17.82
N GLY A 25 6.25 17.79 -17.05
CA GLY A 25 4.99 18.03 -16.34
C GLY A 25 4.71 17.07 -15.19
N CYS A 26 5.61 16.11 -14.87
CA CYS A 26 5.36 15.18 -13.78
C CYS A 26 5.44 15.89 -12.43
N SER A 27 4.52 15.56 -11.52
CA SER A 27 4.58 15.99 -10.13
C SER A 27 5.74 15.29 -9.43
N ILE A 28 6.81 16.03 -9.12
CA ILE A 28 8.02 15.49 -8.48
C ILE A 28 7.69 14.90 -7.10
N MET A 29 6.75 15.51 -6.39
CA MET A 29 6.31 15.08 -5.05
C MET A 29 5.55 13.75 -5.07
N TYR A 30 4.70 13.53 -6.07
CA TYR A 30 3.86 12.33 -6.16
C TYR A 30 4.41 11.27 -7.13
N TYR A 31 5.58 11.53 -7.73
CA TYR A 31 6.24 10.55 -8.58
C TYR A 31 6.62 9.33 -7.73
N ASP A 32 6.23 8.14 -8.18
CA ASP A 32 6.36 6.84 -7.50
C ASP A 32 5.49 6.62 -6.24
N MET A 33 4.53 7.50 -5.92
CA MET A 33 3.64 7.27 -4.77
C MET A 33 2.78 6.01 -4.93
N ASP A 34 2.18 5.81 -6.11
CA ASP A 34 1.32 4.65 -6.36
C ASP A 34 2.12 3.33 -6.27
N LYS A 35 3.33 3.32 -6.83
CA LYS A 35 4.22 2.15 -6.76
C LYS A 35 4.62 1.82 -5.32
N ARG A 36 4.92 2.84 -4.51
CA ARG A 36 5.22 2.64 -3.07
C ARG A 36 4.01 2.14 -2.31
N LEU A 37 2.83 2.63 -2.67
CA LEU A 37 1.57 2.21 -2.06
C LEU A 37 1.28 0.73 -2.36
N GLU A 38 1.50 0.29 -3.60
CA GLU A 38 1.39 -1.11 -4.00
C GLU A 38 2.42 -2.00 -3.30
N GLU A 39 3.67 -1.56 -3.19
CA GLU A 39 4.71 -2.30 -2.45
C GLU A 39 4.37 -2.45 -0.96
N ASP A 40 3.77 -1.43 -0.35
CA ASP A 40 3.36 -1.47 1.05
C ASP A 40 2.08 -2.28 1.26
N SER A 41 1.14 -2.29 0.31
CA SER A 41 -0.05 -3.16 0.39
C SER A 41 0.34 -4.64 0.35
N ILE A 42 1.29 -5.02 -0.52
CA ILE A 42 1.77 -6.41 -0.61
C ILE A 42 2.45 -6.84 0.70
N LYS A 43 3.27 -5.97 1.31
CA LYS A 43 3.89 -6.26 2.61
C LYS A 43 2.85 -6.41 3.71
N ALA A 44 1.87 -5.49 3.74
CA ALA A 44 0.79 -5.54 4.72
C ALA A 44 0.02 -6.86 4.60
N GLU A 45 -0.36 -7.28 3.40
CA GLU A 45 -1.05 -8.55 3.18
C GLU A 45 -0.21 -9.75 3.65
N ALA A 46 1.09 -9.76 3.40
CA ALA A 46 1.99 -10.82 3.86
C ALA A 46 2.11 -10.88 5.40
N GLU A 47 2.13 -9.73 6.06
CA GLU A 47 2.12 -9.65 7.53
C GLU A 47 0.78 -10.10 8.12
N TRP A 48 -0.33 -9.70 7.49
CA TRP A 48 -1.68 -10.11 7.88
C TRP A 48 -1.88 -11.61 7.77
N GLN A 49 -1.39 -12.25 6.69
CA GLN A 49 -1.47 -13.71 6.55
C GLN A 49 -0.75 -14.44 7.69
N ARG A 50 0.46 -13.98 8.05
CA ARG A 50 1.22 -14.57 9.17
C ARG A 50 0.50 -14.39 10.51
N LEU A 51 -0.10 -13.22 10.73
CA LEU A 51 -0.89 -12.95 11.93
C LEU A 51 -2.13 -13.86 11.98
N ASP A 52 -2.80 -14.06 10.86
CA ASP A 52 -3.99 -14.91 10.80
C ASP A 52 -3.67 -16.36 11.10
N GLU A 53 -2.55 -16.90 10.57
CA GLU A 53 -2.07 -18.25 10.91
C GLU A 53 -1.76 -18.42 12.41
N ILE A 54 -1.22 -17.38 13.05
CA ILE A 54 -0.95 -17.40 14.49
C ILE A 54 -2.25 -17.34 15.28
N LEU A 55 -3.16 -16.44 14.90
CA LEU A 55 -4.48 -16.31 15.51
C LEU A 55 -5.28 -17.60 15.35
N ASP A 56 -5.16 -18.29 14.23
CA ASP A 56 -5.85 -19.55 13.99
C ASP A 56 -5.39 -20.69 14.89
N LYS A 57 -4.13 -20.68 15.32
CA LYS A 57 -3.59 -21.66 16.27
C LYS A 57 -4.02 -21.38 17.71
N ILE A 58 -4.21 -20.10 18.05
CA ILE A 58 -4.59 -19.68 19.40
C ILE A 58 -6.11 -19.69 19.58
N THR A 59 -6.88 -19.44 18.51
CA THR A 59 -8.34 -19.31 18.61
C THR A 59 -9.00 -20.62 19.02
N PRO A 60 -9.80 -20.62 20.10
CA PRO A 60 -10.49 -21.81 20.57
C PRO A 60 -11.50 -22.34 19.55
N ALA A 61 -11.66 -23.67 19.50
CA ALA A 61 -12.60 -24.34 18.59
C ALA A 61 -14.05 -23.83 18.71
N PHE A 62 -14.48 -23.38 19.89
CA PHE A 62 -15.80 -22.78 20.10
C PHE A 62 -15.98 -21.44 19.36
N VAL A 63 -14.94 -20.60 19.30
CA VAL A 63 -14.99 -19.31 18.60
C VAL A 63 -15.05 -19.55 17.09
N LYS A 64 -14.30 -20.53 16.58
CA LYS A 64 -14.37 -20.94 15.16
C LYS A 64 -15.77 -21.41 14.77
N ARG A 65 -16.41 -22.24 15.61
CA ARG A 65 -17.81 -22.68 15.41
C ARG A 65 -18.79 -21.50 15.37
N LYS A 66 -18.68 -20.56 16.30
CA LYS A 66 -19.52 -19.35 16.32
C LYS A 66 -19.29 -18.42 15.11
N ARG A 67 -18.07 -18.38 14.56
CA ARG A 67 -17.77 -17.61 13.34
C ARG A 67 -18.43 -18.25 12.12
N ALA A 68 -18.28 -19.56 11.97
CA ALA A 68 -18.90 -20.34 10.91
C ALA A 68 -20.45 -20.22 10.94
N GLU A 69 -21.06 -20.25 12.12
CA GLU A 69 -22.51 -20.05 12.28
C GLU A 69 -23.00 -18.63 11.94
N ARG A 70 -22.13 -17.61 11.97
CA ARG A 70 -22.50 -16.26 11.51
C ARG A 70 -22.37 -16.15 10.00
N GLU A 71 -21.31 -16.69 9.42
CA GLU A 71 -21.12 -16.68 7.97
C GLU A 71 -22.22 -17.44 7.21
N THR A 72 -22.81 -18.47 7.80
CA THR A 72 -23.97 -19.15 7.20
C THR A 72 -25.22 -18.29 7.28
N LYS A 73 -25.47 -17.63 8.42
CA LYS A 73 -26.61 -16.72 8.58
C LYS A 73 -26.50 -15.48 7.70
N ASP A 74 -25.30 -14.93 7.53
CA ASP A 74 -25.05 -13.75 6.69
C ASP A 74 -25.18 -14.07 5.18
N LYS A 75 -25.13 -15.35 4.79
CA LYS A 75 -25.37 -15.83 3.41
C LYS A 75 -26.82 -16.22 3.14
N GLU A 76 -27.59 -16.45 4.19
CA GLU A 76 -29.02 -16.79 4.12
C GLU A 76 -29.94 -15.55 4.16
N VAL A 77 -29.38 -14.36 4.40
CA VAL A 77 -30.06 -13.04 4.33
C VAL A 77 -29.76 -12.38 2.99
#